data_AF-U1JCY8-F1
#
_entry.id   AF-U1JCY8-F1
#
_cell.length_a   1.000
_cell.length_b   1.000
_cell.length_c   1.000
_cell.angle_alpha   90.00
_cell.angle_beta   90.00
_cell.angle_gamma   90.00
#
_symmetry.space_group_name_H-M   'P 1'
#
loop_
_entity.id
_entity.type
_entity.pdbx_description
1 polymer ?
#
loop_
_entity_poly.entity_id
_entity_poly.type
_entity_poly.pdbx_seq_one_letter_code
_entity_poly.pdbx_strand_id
1 'polypeptide(L)'
;MGNDNALNNSAVVKEITKGNSINLTRSLVFLFISVTIAFGLGENISIPIKSLSEFFRWLCVIVFFIVSFTFFMKINWPNIMEYLAYRLDRYAQKERGNSQVNNLAKVGTIAWVLAIFLKEGNLVIPLLLFGTITMAWAVMIFFEDTSIYKNLISYTSTKVVFSFFFASFSYWATVTTFSQINMIFGIEASLFPFTIVIGIFINVFKVISQLAVILVPITMLLTFLSVLTAKHQIWDSSRQVIIQTLFMLSVVLLILQSVARDENFTKNQLIRVAQATDMNSNHHCKNDVLIKDEKKLPVIFIGPNSSMVLFKDGNNFDIVKCFPTGIETE
;
A
#
# COMPACT_ATOMS: atom_id res chain seq x y z
N MET A 1 15.87 9.67 -50.76
CA MET A 1 15.56 8.21 -50.79
C MET A 1 15.72 7.53 -49.42
N GLY A 2 15.48 8.21 -48.29
CA GLY A 2 15.62 7.62 -46.94
C GLY A 2 14.32 7.40 -46.17
N ASN A 3 13.15 7.73 -46.74
CA ASN A 3 11.89 7.79 -45.99
C ASN A 3 11.05 6.50 -46.09
N ASP A 4 11.20 5.72 -47.16
CA ASP A 4 10.36 4.52 -47.38
C ASP A 4 10.80 3.32 -46.53
N ASN A 5 12.09 3.22 -46.20
CA ASN A 5 12.59 2.18 -45.29
C ASN A 5 12.15 2.41 -43.83
N ALA A 6 11.97 3.66 -43.40
CA ALA A 6 11.50 3.98 -42.05
C ALA A 6 10.01 3.63 -41.87
N LEU A 7 9.20 3.83 -42.91
CA LEU A 7 7.76 3.50 -42.91
C LEU A 7 7.53 1.98 -42.89
N ASN A 8 8.26 1.21 -43.71
CA ASN A 8 8.16 -0.25 -43.73
C ASN A 8 8.61 -0.90 -42.42
N ASN A 9 9.72 -0.43 -41.82
CA ASN A 9 10.15 -0.90 -40.52
C ASN A 9 9.13 -0.58 -39.41
N SER A 10 8.44 0.56 -39.51
CA SER A 10 7.40 0.92 -38.52
C SER A 10 6.15 0.04 -38.57
N ALA A 11 5.77 -0.47 -39.75
CA ALA A 11 4.61 -1.32 -39.93
C ALA A 11 4.88 -2.76 -39.45
N VAL A 12 6.05 -3.32 -39.82
CA VAL A 12 6.49 -4.65 -39.40
C VAL A 12 6.71 -4.70 -37.88
N VAL A 13 7.33 -3.67 -37.29
CA VAL A 13 7.48 -3.56 -35.82
C VAL A 13 6.11 -3.47 -35.13
N LYS A 14 5.12 -2.77 -35.71
CA LYS A 14 3.76 -2.65 -35.15
C LYS A 14 3.01 -3.98 -35.11
N GLU A 15 3.14 -4.81 -36.13
CA GLU A 15 2.39 -6.07 -36.22
C GLU A 15 2.98 -7.14 -35.29
N ILE A 16 4.31 -7.23 -35.23
CA ILE A 16 5.04 -8.11 -34.31
C ILE A 16 4.80 -7.72 -32.84
N THR A 17 4.72 -6.42 -32.54
CA THR A 17 4.45 -5.95 -31.17
C THR A 17 3.01 -6.20 -30.72
N LYS A 18 2.03 -6.25 -31.63
CA LYS A 18 0.63 -6.52 -31.27
C LYS A 18 0.45 -7.92 -30.67
N GLY A 19 1.00 -8.95 -31.32
CA GLY A 19 0.95 -10.33 -30.82
C GLY A 19 1.67 -10.51 -29.48
N ASN A 20 2.88 -9.95 -29.35
CA ASN A 20 3.66 -10.00 -28.11
C ASN A 20 3.00 -9.21 -26.96
N SER A 21 2.38 -8.07 -27.25
CA SER A 21 1.69 -7.27 -26.22
C SER A 21 0.49 -8.00 -25.62
N ILE A 22 -0.30 -8.72 -26.42
CA ILE A 22 -1.46 -9.49 -25.94
C ILE A 22 -1.00 -10.63 -25.04
N ASN A 23 0.05 -11.35 -25.42
CA ASN A 23 0.60 -12.45 -24.61
C ASN A 23 1.21 -11.94 -23.30
N LEU A 24 1.90 -10.80 -23.33
CA LEU A 24 2.42 -10.14 -22.13
C LEU A 24 1.29 -9.69 -21.19
N THR A 25 0.25 -9.01 -21.70
CA THR A 25 -0.89 -8.60 -20.89
C THR A 25 -1.60 -9.80 -20.27
N ARG A 26 -1.84 -10.87 -21.03
CA ARG A 26 -2.44 -12.10 -20.51
C ARG A 26 -1.59 -12.75 -19.43
N SER A 27 -0.28 -12.87 -19.66
CA SER A 27 0.65 -13.41 -18.67
C SER A 27 0.61 -12.62 -17.36
N LEU A 28 0.65 -11.28 -17.43
CA LEU A 28 0.58 -10.40 -16.27
C LEU A 28 -0.76 -10.51 -15.52
N VAL A 29 -1.89 -10.60 -16.22
CA VAL A 29 -3.21 -10.79 -15.60
C VAL A 29 -3.27 -12.12 -14.84
N PHE A 30 -2.81 -13.21 -15.44
CA PHE A 30 -2.81 -14.52 -14.77
C PHE A 30 -1.84 -14.56 -13.59
N LEU A 31 -0.68 -13.90 -13.70
CA LEU A 31 0.27 -13.78 -12.59
C LEU A 31 -0.32 -12.97 -11.44
N PHE A 32 -1.00 -11.86 -11.74
CA PHE A 32 -1.70 -11.06 -10.75
C PHE A 32 -2.80 -11.86 -10.03
N ILE A 33 -3.59 -12.65 -10.77
CA ILE A 33 -4.60 -13.54 -10.18
C ILE A 33 -3.94 -14.59 -9.27
N SER A 34 -2.85 -15.24 -9.72
CA SER A 34 -2.10 -16.20 -8.90
C SER A 34 -1.58 -15.59 -7.60
N VAL A 35 -0.97 -14.41 -7.66
CA VAL A 35 -0.46 -13.68 -6.49
C VAL A 35 -1.62 -13.30 -5.57
N THR A 36 -2.72 -12.79 -6.11
CA THR A 36 -3.89 -12.40 -5.31
C THR A 36 -4.50 -13.60 -4.58
N ILE A 37 -4.60 -14.76 -5.24
CA ILE A 37 -5.10 -15.99 -4.60
C ILE A 37 -4.10 -16.52 -3.56
N ALA A 38 -2.80 -16.43 -3.84
CA ALA A 38 -1.75 -16.90 -2.93
C ALA A 38 -1.64 -16.05 -1.65
N PHE A 39 -1.89 -14.74 -1.73
CA PHE A 39 -1.66 -13.79 -0.63
C PHE A 39 -2.94 -13.18 -0.02
N GLY A 40 -4.09 -13.30 -0.68
CA GLY A 40 -5.32 -12.58 -0.31
C GLY A 40 -6.02 -13.02 0.98
N LEU A 41 -5.58 -14.13 1.61
CA LEU A 41 -6.27 -14.72 2.77
C LEU A 41 -5.42 -14.85 4.04
N GLY A 42 -4.27 -14.16 4.12
CA GLY A 42 -3.59 -13.93 5.40
C GLY A 42 -2.82 -15.11 6.00
N GLU A 43 -2.63 -16.21 5.28
CA GLU A 43 -1.85 -17.35 5.77
C GLU A 43 -0.37 -17.25 5.40
N ASN A 44 0.49 -17.69 6.31
CA ASN A 44 1.92 -17.85 6.07
C ASN A 44 2.16 -18.74 4.85
N ILE A 45 3.25 -18.50 4.09
CA ILE A 45 3.71 -19.29 2.93
C ILE A 45 4.27 -20.65 3.41
N SER A 46 3.56 -21.33 4.28
CA SER A 46 3.71 -22.77 4.44
C SER A 46 2.73 -23.41 3.46
N ILE A 47 3.09 -24.57 2.93
CA ILE A 47 2.18 -25.42 2.16
C ILE A 47 1.65 -26.50 3.11
N PRO A 48 0.75 -26.22 4.07
CA PRO A 48 0.02 -27.28 4.72
C PRO A 48 -1.28 -27.47 3.93
N ILE A 49 -1.44 -28.62 3.28
CA ILE A 49 -2.74 -29.02 2.71
C ILE A 49 -3.55 -29.60 3.87
N LYS A 50 -4.17 -28.76 4.69
CA LYS A 50 -4.97 -29.21 5.85
C LYS A 50 -6.46 -29.29 5.52
N SER A 51 -6.94 -28.49 4.58
CA SER A 51 -8.34 -28.50 4.16
C SER A 51 -8.53 -28.67 2.65
N LEU A 52 -9.71 -29.20 2.24
CA LEU A 52 -10.09 -29.32 0.83
C LEU A 52 -10.11 -27.94 0.13
N SER A 53 -10.48 -26.90 0.86
CA SER A 53 -10.49 -25.52 0.35
C SER A 53 -9.09 -24.99 0.04
N GLU A 54 -8.09 -25.29 0.88
CA GLU A 54 -6.68 -24.95 0.65
C GLU A 54 -6.12 -25.70 -0.55
N PHE A 55 -6.50 -26.97 -0.74
CA PHE A 55 -6.09 -27.75 -1.90
C PHE A 55 -6.55 -27.10 -3.21
N PHE A 56 -7.84 -26.74 -3.32
CA PHE A 56 -8.36 -26.05 -4.51
C PHE A 56 -7.73 -24.68 -4.70
N ARG A 57 -7.42 -23.95 -3.62
CA ARG A 57 -6.71 -22.66 -3.68
C ARG A 57 -5.33 -22.82 -4.33
N TRP A 58 -4.52 -23.75 -3.83
CA TRP A 58 -3.19 -24.01 -4.38
C TRP A 58 -3.23 -24.59 -5.80
N LEU A 59 -4.21 -25.44 -6.10
CA LEU A 59 -4.44 -25.94 -7.46
C LEU A 59 -4.71 -24.77 -8.41
N CYS A 60 -5.57 -23.81 -8.04
CA CYS A 60 -5.81 -22.60 -8.83
C CYS A 60 -4.53 -21.77 -9.01
N VAL A 61 -3.75 -21.54 -7.95
CA VAL A 61 -2.46 -20.81 -8.04
C VAL A 61 -1.52 -21.48 -9.04
N ILE A 62 -1.35 -22.80 -8.94
CA ILE A 62 -0.48 -23.59 -9.83
C ILE A 62 -0.99 -23.54 -11.27
N VAL A 63 -2.29 -23.75 -11.50
CA VAL A 63 -2.88 -23.70 -12.85
C VAL A 63 -2.69 -22.32 -13.47
N PHE A 64 -3.02 -21.24 -12.75
CA PHE A 64 -2.84 -19.88 -13.26
C PHE A 64 -1.37 -19.52 -13.45
N PHE A 65 -0.47 -20.04 -12.62
CA PHE A 65 0.97 -19.83 -12.78
C PHE A 65 1.50 -20.54 -14.03
N ILE A 66 1.09 -21.80 -14.27
CA ILE A 66 1.44 -22.54 -15.49
C ILE A 66 0.90 -21.80 -16.72
N VAL A 67 -0.36 -21.39 -16.70
CA VAL A 67 -0.96 -20.62 -17.80
C VAL A 67 -0.20 -19.32 -18.03
N SER A 68 0.10 -18.55 -16.97
CA SER A 68 0.90 -17.34 -17.06
C SER A 68 2.29 -17.60 -17.67
N PHE A 69 2.97 -18.66 -17.22
CA PHE A 69 4.28 -19.06 -17.70
C PHE A 69 4.24 -19.50 -19.18
N THR A 70 3.23 -20.24 -19.61
CA THR A 70 3.10 -20.62 -21.03
C THR A 70 2.89 -19.41 -21.95
N PHE A 71 2.14 -18.40 -21.51
CA PHE A 71 2.02 -17.15 -22.25
C PHE A 71 3.33 -16.34 -22.23
N PHE A 72 4.05 -16.35 -21.09
CA PHE A 72 5.33 -15.69 -20.94
C PHE A 72 6.41 -16.29 -21.86
N MET A 73 6.47 -17.61 -21.99
CA MET A 73 7.42 -18.30 -22.87
C MET A 73 7.13 -18.10 -24.36
N LYS A 74 5.90 -17.74 -24.73
CA LYS A 74 5.53 -17.38 -26.12
C LYS A 74 5.96 -15.97 -26.51
N ILE A 75 6.54 -15.20 -25.59
CA ILE A 75 7.01 -13.84 -25.85
C ILE A 75 8.37 -13.89 -26.55
N ASN A 76 8.46 -13.28 -27.73
CA ASN A 76 9.74 -13.08 -28.40
C ASN A 76 10.49 -11.92 -27.72
N TRP A 77 11.30 -12.24 -26.70
CA TRP A 77 12.05 -11.31 -25.84
C TRP A 77 12.93 -10.31 -26.60
N PRO A 78 13.74 -10.73 -27.58
CA PRO A 78 14.52 -9.80 -28.41
C PRO A 78 13.68 -8.66 -28.99
N ASN A 79 12.52 -8.98 -29.58
CA ASN A 79 11.64 -8.00 -30.21
C ASN A 79 11.00 -7.05 -29.18
N ILE A 80 10.68 -7.55 -27.98
CA ILE A 80 10.19 -6.69 -26.89
C ILE A 80 11.30 -5.78 -26.39
N MET A 81 12.53 -6.29 -26.22
CA MET A 81 13.65 -5.51 -25.72
C MET A 81 14.07 -4.43 -26.72
N GLU A 82 14.05 -4.73 -28.02
CA GLU A 82 14.31 -3.76 -29.08
C GLU A 82 13.19 -2.70 -29.16
N TYR A 83 11.93 -3.11 -29.05
CA TYR A 83 10.81 -2.17 -28.96
C TYR A 83 10.85 -1.31 -27.69
N LEU A 84 11.20 -1.90 -26.55
CA LEU A 84 11.38 -1.20 -25.29
C LEU A 84 12.53 -0.22 -25.39
N ALA A 85 13.69 -0.62 -25.94
CA ALA A 85 14.83 0.26 -26.16
C ALA A 85 14.47 1.43 -27.08
N TYR A 86 13.80 1.16 -28.20
CA TYR A 86 13.29 2.19 -29.11
C TYR A 86 12.31 3.14 -28.42
N ARG A 87 11.34 2.61 -27.65
CA ARG A 87 10.38 3.42 -26.88
C ARG A 87 11.07 4.22 -25.78
N LEU A 88 11.98 3.61 -25.03
CA LEU A 88 12.76 4.23 -23.97
C LEU A 88 13.59 5.39 -24.51
N ASP A 89 14.25 5.20 -25.66
CA ASP A 89 15.01 6.25 -26.35
C ASP A 89 14.08 7.39 -26.81
N ARG A 90 12.93 7.04 -27.41
CA ARG A 90 11.92 8.05 -27.81
C ARG A 90 11.32 8.80 -26.62
N TYR A 91 11.13 8.13 -25.49
CA TYR A 91 10.68 8.76 -24.25
C TYR A 91 11.79 9.59 -23.62
N ALA A 92 13.05 9.15 -23.66
CA ALA A 92 14.22 9.90 -23.17
C ALA A 92 14.41 11.21 -23.94
N GLN A 93 14.14 11.22 -25.25
CA GLN A 93 14.26 12.43 -26.06
C GLN A 93 13.08 13.41 -25.92
N LYS A 94 11.93 12.99 -25.37
CA LYS A 94 10.68 13.79 -25.38
C LYS A 94 10.41 14.55 -24.08
N GLU A 95 11.06 14.22 -22.98
CA GLU A 95 10.86 14.88 -21.68
C GLU A 95 12.13 15.66 -21.29
N ARG A 96 12.16 16.97 -21.55
CA ARG A 96 13.07 17.85 -20.82
C ARG A 96 12.60 17.88 -19.37
N GLY A 97 13.38 17.28 -18.48
CA GLY A 97 13.06 17.17 -17.06
C GLY A 97 12.63 18.51 -16.45
N ASN A 98 11.47 18.49 -15.80
CA ASN A 98 10.99 19.62 -15.02
C ASN A 98 11.92 19.80 -13.80
N SER A 99 12.73 20.87 -13.80
CA SER A 99 13.74 21.12 -12.76
C SER A 99 13.13 21.16 -11.35
N GLN A 100 11.86 21.50 -11.26
CA GLN A 100 11.09 21.54 -10.01
C GLN A 100 10.94 20.14 -9.38
N VAL A 101 10.64 19.11 -10.18
CA VAL A 101 10.48 17.71 -9.69
C VAL A 101 11.79 17.19 -9.11
N ASN A 102 12.89 17.45 -9.81
CA ASN A 102 14.23 17.05 -9.36
C ASN A 102 14.60 17.72 -8.02
N ASN A 103 14.34 19.03 -7.91
CA ASN A 103 14.59 19.77 -6.68
C ASN A 103 13.72 19.28 -5.52
N LEU A 104 12.44 18.99 -5.76
CA LEU A 104 11.52 18.49 -4.74
C LEU A 104 11.96 17.11 -4.20
N ALA A 105 12.33 16.19 -5.10
CA ALA A 105 12.82 14.88 -4.72
C ALA A 105 14.19 14.94 -4.00
N LYS A 106 15.09 15.83 -4.42
CA LYS A 106 16.36 16.08 -3.71
C LYS A 106 16.14 16.61 -2.30
N VAL A 107 15.26 17.60 -2.13
CA VAL A 107 14.91 18.14 -0.81
C VAL A 107 14.36 17.04 0.09
N GLY A 108 13.45 16.21 -0.43
CA GLY A 108 12.92 15.07 0.31
C GLY A 108 13.99 14.06 0.72
N THR A 109 14.91 13.77 -0.19
CA THR A 109 16.05 12.86 0.05
C THR A 109 17.00 13.41 1.11
N ILE A 110 17.32 14.69 1.06
CA ILE A 110 18.16 15.35 2.06
C ILE A 110 17.49 15.33 3.44
N ALA A 111 16.19 15.65 3.52
CA ALA A 111 15.43 15.59 4.77
C ALA A 111 15.42 14.18 5.37
N TRP A 112 15.26 13.16 4.53
CA TRP A 112 15.34 11.75 4.92
C TRP A 112 16.72 11.37 5.46
N VAL A 113 17.79 11.73 4.73
CA VAL A 113 19.17 11.45 5.14
C VAL A 113 19.47 12.15 6.48
N LEU A 114 19.04 13.40 6.65
CA LEU A 114 19.19 14.13 7.91
C LEU A 114 18.43 13.45 9.06
N ALA A 115 17.21 12.96 8.83
CA ALA A 115 16.45 12.23 9.84
C ALA A 115 17.18 10.96 10.29
N ILE A 116 17.78 10.21 9.34
CA ILE A 116 18.58 9.02 9.64
C ILE A 116 19.84 9.38 10.43
N PHE A 117 20.55 10.44 10.05
CA PHE A 117 21.76 10.89 10.73
C PHE A 117 21.51 11.37 12.17
N LEU A 118 20.40 12.08 12.39
CA LEU A 118 20.04 12.55 13.73
C LEU A 118 19.72 11.39 14.67
N LYS A 119 19.19 10.28 14.15
CA LYS A 119 18.85 9.01 14.84
C LYS A 119 17.82 9.14 15.96
N GLU A 120 17.95 10.14 16.82
CA GLU A 120 17.10 10.47 17.97
C GLU A 120 16.92 11.99 18.08
N GLY A 121 15.75 12.42 18.54
CA GLY A 121 15.42 13.84 18.78
C GLY A 121 14.07 14.26 18.23
N ASN A 122 13.52 15.34 18.79
CA ASN A 122 12.18 15.83 18.46
C ASN A 122 12.01 16.26 17.00
N LEU A 123 13.11 16.48 16.28
CA LEU A 123 13.11 16.87 14.87
C LEU A 123 13.09 15.67 13.91
N VAL A 124 13.41 14.45 14.38
CA VAL A 124 13.50 13.26 13.52
C VAL A 124 12.15 12.95 12.86
N ILE A 125 11.07 12.92 13.65
CA ILE A 125 9.72 12.60 13.13
C ILE A 125 9.24 13.68 12.14
N PRO A 126 9.29 14.99 12.44
CA PRO A 126 8.96 16.03 11.47
C PRO A 126 9.77 15.97 10.17
N LEU A 127 11.08 15.73 10.25
CA LEU A 127 11.95 15.60 9.08
C LEU A 127 11.59 14.38 8.22
N LEU A 128 11.30 13.24 8.86
CA LEU A 128 10.83 12.03 8.18
C LEU A 128 9.51 12.26 7.47
N LEU A 129 8.53 12.89 8.13
CA LEU A 129 7.24 13.22 7.53
C LEU A 129 7.40 14.20 6.36
N PHE A 130 8.13 15.30 6.56
CA PHE A 130 8.38 16.29 5.53
C PHE A 130 9.10 15.70 4.32
N GLY A 131 10.15 14.90 4.56
CA GLY A 131 10.89 14.23 3.51
C GLY A 131 10.04 13.22 2.74
N THR A 132 9.19 12.46 3.43
CA THR A 132 8.28 11.48 2.80
C THR A 132 7.22 12.18 1.95
N ILE A 133 6.62 13.26 2.46
CA ILE A 133 5.61 14.05 1.73
C ILE A 133 6.21 14.66 0.47
N THR A 134 7.38 15.28 0.56
CA THR A 134 8.06 15.90 -0.58
C THR A 134 8.51 14.89 -1.63
N MET A 135 9.03 13.72 -1.21
CA MET A 135 9.31 12.60 -2.12
C MET A 135 8.05 12.09 -2.81
N ALA A 136 6.98 11.82 -2.06
CA ALA A 136 5.72 11.34 -2.61
C ALA A 136 5.14 12.35 -3.61
N TRP A 137 5.22 13.63 -3.29
CA TRP A 137 4.78 14.70 -4.17
C TRP A 137 5.63 14.78 -5.45
N ALA A 138 6.95 14.62 -5.36
CA ALA A 138 7.81 14.60 -6.53
C ALA A 138 7.46 13.43 -7.46
N VAL A 139 7.20 12.25 -6.88
CA VAL A 139 6.74 11.07 -7.62
C VAL A 139 5.39 11.34 -8.30
N MET A 140 4.44 12.00 -7.61
CA MET A 140 3.14 12.36 -8.18
C MET A 140 3.27 13.33 -9.36
N ILE A 141 4.03 14.43 -9.21
CA ILE A 141 4.25 15.40 -10.31
C ILE A 141 4.93 14.71 -11.49
N PHE A 142 5.92 13.85 -11.23
CA PHE A 142 6.55 13.10 -12.31
C PHE A 142 5.55 12.23 -13.06
N PHE A 143 4.71 11.47 -12.36
CA PHE A 143 3.71 10.65 -13.02
C PHE A 143 2.76 11.52 -13.84
N GLU A 144 2.30 12.66 -13.32
CA GLU A 144 1.44 13.60 -14.04
C GLU A 144 2.10 14.15 -15.32
N ASP A 145 3.38 14.50 -15.24
CA ASP A 145 4.17 14.96 -16.38
C ASP A 145 4.41 13.83 -17.40
N THR A 146 4.52 12.58 -16.95
CA THR A 146 4.73 11.45 -17.85
C THR A 146 3.52 11.20 -18.74
N SER A 147 3.81 11.02 -20.03
CA SER A 147 2.78 10.59 -21.00
C SER A 147 2.16 9.23 -20.66
N ILE A 148 2.77 8.44 -19.78
CA ILE A 148 2.26 7.14 -19.31
C ILE A 148 0.98 7.33 -18.50
N TYR A 149 0.95 8.23 -17.52
CA TYR A 149 -0.24 8.50 -16.71
C TYR A 149 -1.37 9.08 -17.57
N LYS A 150 -1.05 10.07 -18.41
CA LYS A 150 -2.01 10.69 -19.35
C LYS A 150 -2.63 9.65 -20.27
N ASN A 151 -1.83 8.71 -20.79
CA ASN A 151 -2.31 7.63 -21.64
C ASN A 151 -3.05 6.55 -20.85
N LEU A 152 -2.66 6.22 -19.62
CA LEU A 152 -3.39 5.22 -18.82
C LEU A 152 -4.79 5.71 -18.47
N ILE A 153 -4.90 6.97 -18.05
CA ILE A 153 -6.16 7.57 -17.59
C ILE A 153 -7.06 8.01 -18.75
N SER A 154 -6.52 8.23 -19.95
CA SER A 154 -7.36 8.57 -21.10
C SER A 154 -8.36 7.46 -21.44
N TYR A 155 -8.04 6.19 -21.13
CA TYR A 155 -8.96 5.07 -21.34
C TYR A 155 -10.00 4.96 -20.23
N THR A 156 -11.28 5.08 -20.60
CA THR A 156 -12.42 4.89 -19.69
C THR A 156 -12.40 3.52 -19.00
N SER A 157 -12.00 2.46 -19.72
CA SER A 157 -11.89 1.11 -19.16
C SER A 157 -10.88 1.04 -18.02
N THR A 158 -9.72 1.68 -18.17
CA THR A 158 -8.69 1.74 -17.13
C THR A 158 -9.22 2.44 -15.88
N LYS A 159 -9.93 3.56 -16.02
CA LYS A 159 -10.56 4.26 -14.89
C LYS A 159 -11.52 3.34 -14.13
N VAL A 160 -12.42 2.68 -14.84
CA VAL A 160 -13.42 1.76 -14.24
C VAL A 160 -12.73 0.62 -13.49
N VAL A 161 -11.70 0.02 -14.09
CA VAL A 161 -10.93 -1.05 -13.47
C VAL A 161 -10.23 -0.57 -12.20
N PHE A 162 -9.54 0.57 -12.22
CA PHE A 162 -8.89 1.12 -11.03
C PHE A 162 -9.90 1.51 -9.95
N SER A 163 -11.03 2.10 -10.31
CA SER A 163 -12.10 2.41 -9.34
C SER A 163 -12.66 1.16 -8.70
N PHE A 164 -12.88 0.09 -9.48
CA PHE A 164 -13.35 -1.20 -8.96
C PHE A 164 -12.31 -1.84 -8.01
N PHE A 165 -11.03 -1.81 -8.39
CA PHE A 165 -9.95 -2.28 -7.52
C PHE A 165 -9.89 -1.48 -6.22
N PHE A 166 -9.94 -0.15 -6.30
CA PHE A 166 -9.88 0.72 -5.12
C PHE A 166 -11.10 0.51 -4.21
N ALA A 167 -12.30 0.35 -4.79
CA ALA A 167 -13.52 0.05 -4.05
C ALA A 167 -13.44 -1.31 -3.35
N SER A 168 -13.02 -2.36 -4.07
CA SER A 168 -12.87 -3.72 -3.52
C SER A 168 -11.82 -3.77 -2.41
N PHE A 169 -10.71 -3.05 -2.61
CA PHE A 169 -9.62 -2.96 -1.64
C PHE A 169 -10.05 -2.19 -0.38
N SER A 170 -10.74 -1.06 -0.55
CA SER A 170 -11.28 -0.28 0.57
C SER A 170 -12.32 -1.07 1.35
N TYR A 171 -13.19 -1.81 0.64
CA TYR A 171 -14.16 -2.71 1.25
C TYR A 171 -13.49 -3.81 2.07
N TRP A 172 -12.49 -4.50 1.51
CA TRP A 172 -11.70 -5.51 2.21
C TRP A 172 -11.04 -4.94 3.49
N ALA A 173 -10.40 -3.77 3.38
CA ALA A 173 -9.74 -3.13 4.51
C ALA A 173 -10.76 -2.76 5.62
N THR A 174 -11.94 -2.29 5.22
CA THR A 174 -13.05 -1.97 6.14
C THR A 174 -13.54 -3.22 6.87
N VAL A 175 -13.92 -4.28 6.15
CA VAL A 175 -14.41 -5.53 6.75
C VAL A 175 -13.38 -6.15 7.69
N THR A 176 -12.10 -6.17 7.27
CA THR A 176 -11.00 -6.69 8.10
C THR A 176 -10.85 -5.88 9.39
N THR A 177 -10.95 -4.55 9.30
CA THR A 177 -10.87 -3.67 10.47
C THR A 177 -12.04 -3.89 11.43
N PHE A 178 -13.26 -4.01 10.92
CA PHE A 178 -14.44 -4.31 11.73
C PHE A 178 -14.29 -5.64 12.48
N SER A 179 -13.81 -6.67 11.78
CA SER A 179 -13.52 -7.98 12.39
C SER A 179 -12.47 -7.86 13.50
N GLN A 180 -11.36 -7.14 13.26
CA GLN A 180 -10.31 -6.92 14.27
C GLN A 180 -10.83 -6.21 15.51
N ILE A 181 -11.62 -5.13 15.34
CA ILE A 181 -12.18 -4.39 16.47
C ILE A 181 -13.17 -5.27 17.25
N ASN A 182 -14.06 -5.99 16.57
CA ASN A 182 -14.99 -6.91 17.22
C ASN A 182 -14.26 -7.99 18.03
N MET A 183 -13.16 -8.55 17.50
CA MET A 183 -12.34 -9.55 18.19
C MET A 183 -11.58 -8.97 19.40
N ILE A 184 -11.18 -7.70 19.35
CA ILE A 184 -10.41 -7.06 20.43
C ILE A 184 -11.32 -6.64 21.58
N PHE A 185 -12.45 -6.01 21.27
CA PHE A 185 -13.31 -5.37 22.28
C PHE A 185 -14.56 -6.20 22.63
N GLY A 186 -14.88 -7.24 21.85
CA GLY A 186 -16.05 -8.10 22.08
C GLY A 186 -17.40 -7.42 21.83
N ILE A 187 -17.40 -6.23 21.21
CA ILE A 187 -18.59 -5.42 20.92
C ILE A 187 -18.57 -4.93 19.47
N GLU A 188 -19.68 -4.35 19.02
CA GLU A 188 -19.81 -3.86 17.65
C GLU A 188 -18.83 -2.71 17.33
N ALA A 189 -18.04 -2.89 16.27
CA ALA A 189 -17.02 -1.93 15.85
C ALA A 189 -17.55 -0.55 15.49
N SER A 190 -18.84 -0.43 15.15
CA SER A 190 -19.50 0.84 14.80
C SER A 190 -19.42 1.89 15.92
N LEU A 191 -19.15 1.47 17.15
CA LEU A 191 -18.92 2.34 18.30
C LEU A 191 -17.53 3.01 18.32
N PHE A 192 -16.64 2.66 17.38
CA PHE A 192 -15.26 3.14 17.33
C PHE A 192 -14.93 3.83 15.99
N PRO A 193 -15.56 4.97 15.65
CA PRO A 193 -15.40 5.60 14.34
C PRO A 193 -13.95 6.00 14.04
N PHE A 194 -13.20 6.53 15.00
CA PHE A 194 -11.82 6.93 14.77
C PHE A 194 -10.87 5.74 14.71
N THR A 195 -11.08 4.72 15.55
CA THR A 195 -10.33 3.47 15.49
C THR A 195 -10.56 2.74 14.17
N ILE A 196 -11.78 2.76 13.62
CA ILE A 196 -12.07 2.20 12.28
C ILE A 196 -11.21 2.89 11.22
N VAL A 197 -11.18 4.22 11.19
CA VAL A 197 -10.40 4.96 10.18
C VAL A 197 -8.91 4.57 10.27
N ILE A 198 -8.35 4.55 11.47
CA ILE A 198 -6.94 4.19 11.66
C ILE A 198 -6.69 2.71 11.33
N GLY A 199 -7.59 1.81 11.70
CA GLY A 199 -7.48 0.40 11.34
C GLY A 199 -7.53 0.16 9.84
N ILE A 200 -8.35 0.90 9.10
CA ILE A 200 -8.35 0.87 7.63
C ILE A 200 -6.98 1.30 7.10
N PHE A 201 -6.41 2.40 7.60
CA PHE A 201 -5.08 2.84 7.21
C PHE A 201 -3.99 1.79 7.49
N ILE A 202 -4.04 1.15 8.66
CA ILE A 202 -3.08 0.08 9.03
C ILE A 202 -3.21 -1.11 8.07
N ASN A 203 -4.44 -1.57 7.79
CA ASN A 203 -4.66 -2.71 6.89
C ASN A 203 -4.28 -2.37 5.43
N VAL A 204 -4.54 -1.15 4.98
CA VAL A 204 -4.07 -0.65 3.68
C VAL A 204 -2.55 -0.64 3.62
N PHE A 205 -1.89 -0.10 4.65
CA PHE A 205 -0.43 -0.07 4.76
C PHE A 205 0.16 -1.48 4.77
N LYS A 206 -0.48 -2.43 5.47
CA LYS A 206 -0.08 -3.84 5.50
C LYS A 206 -0.01 -4.42 4.08
N VAL A 207 -0.99 -4.14 3.21
CA VAL A 207 -0.97 -4.63 1.83
C VAL A 207 0.03 -3.87 0.96
N ILE A 208 0.11 -2.54 1.08
CA ILE A 208 1.08 -1.73 0.33
C ILE A 208 2.52 -2.18 0.65
N SER A 209 2.80 -2.49 1.92
CA SER A 209 4.11 -3.00 2.35
C SER A 209 4.45 -4.36 1.73
N GLN A 210 3.47 -5.17 1.32
CA GLN A 210 3.74 -6.43 0.60
C GLN A 210 4.21 -6.18 -0.83
N LEU A 211 3.74 -5.12 -1.48
CA LEU A 211 4.23 -4.73 -2.81
C LEU A 211 5.72 -4.39 -2.78
N ALA A 212 6.25 -3.98 -1.62
CA ALA A 212 7.67 -3.69 -1.44
C ALA A 212 8.57 -4.90 -1.78
N VAL A 213 8.12 -6.13 -1.48
CA VAL A 213 8.87 -7.36 -1.78
C VAL A 213 9.16 -7.48 -3.29
N ILE A 214 8.23 -7.02 -4.13
CA ILE A 214 8.36 -7.03 -5.59
C ILE A 214 9.04 -5.74 -6.09
N LEU A 215 8.71 -4.59 -5.48
CA LEU A 215 9.23 -3.29 -5.90
C LEU A 215 10.73 -3.13 -5.62
N VAL A 216 11.25 -3.66 -4.51
CA VAL A 216 12.67 -3.56 -4.16
C VAL A 216 13.58 -4.17 -5.24
N PRO A 217 13.43 -5.43 -5.70
CA PRO A 217 14.31 -5.98 -6.73
C PRO A 217 14.18 -5.23 -8.07
N ILE A 218 12.97 -4.78 -8.44
CA ILE A 218 12.75 -4.01 -9.66
C ILE A 218 13.46 -2.65 -9.59
N THR A 219 13.22 -1.89 -8.52
CA THR A 219 13.81 -0.55 -8.33
C THR A 219 15.32 -0.64 -8.11
N MET A 220 15.82 -1.69 -7.45
CA MET A 220 17.25 -1.97 -7.33
C MET A 220 17.89 -2.25 -8.69
N LEU A 221 17.27 -3.09 -9.53
CA LEU A 221 17.75 -3.36 -10.89
C LEU A 221 17.76 -2.08 -11.73
N LEU A 222 16.69 -1.28 -11.70
CA LEU A 222 16.61 -0.01 -12.41
C LEU A 222 17.67 0.98 -11.92
N THR A 223 17.90 1.05 -10.61
CA THR A 223 18.95 1.89 -10.03
C THR A 223 20.32 1.44 -10.51
N PHE A 224 20.60 0.13 -10.48
CA PHE A 224 21.86 -0.44 -10.94
C PHE A 224 22.10 -0.17 -12.44
N LEU A 225 21.09 -0.40 -13.28
CA LEU A 225 21.12 -0.08 -14.71
C LEU A 225 21.38 1.41 -14.93
N SER A 226 20.73 2.28 -14.18
CA SER A 226 20.90 3.74 -14.29
C SER A 226 22.34 4.17 -14.00
N VAL A 227 23.01 3.52 -13.03
CA VAL A 227 24.42 3.78 -12.70
C VAL A 227 25.35 3.25 -13.78
N LEU A 228 25.15 2.00 -14.24
CA LEU A 228 25.98 1.38 -15.28
C LEU A 228 25.92 2.14 -16.60
N THR A 229 24.74 2.62 -16.96
CA THR A 229 24.50 3.34 -18.21
C THR A 229 24.48 4.85 -18.01
N ALA A 230 24.95 5.38 -16.88
CA ALA A 230 25.04 6.81 -16.61
C ALA A 230 25.92 7.56 -17.64
N LYS A 231 26.86 6.86 -18.28
CA LYS A 231 27.70 7.39 -19.37
C LYS A 231 26.95 7.51 -20.70
N HIS A 232 25.81 6.86 -20.83
CA HIS A 232 24.95 6.95 -22.01
C HIS A 232 23.79 7.88 -21.64
N GLN A 233 23.46 8.84 -22.49
CA GLN A 233 22.39 9.85 -22.24
C GLN A 233 20.97 9.26 -22.20
N ILE A 234 20.84 7.98 -21.87
CA ILE A 234 19.60 7.21 -21.78
C ILE A 234 18.77 7.64 -20.57
N TRP A 235 19.42 8.12 -19.50
CA TRP A 235 18.76 8.52 -18.25
C TRP A 235 18.88 10.02 -18.02
N ASP A 236 17.76 10.73 -18.09
CA ASP A 236 17.69 12.12 -17.62
C ASP A 236 17.82 12.17 -16.08
N SER A 237 18.37 13.27 -15.56
CA SER A 237 18.58 13.50 -14.13
C SER A 237 17.28 13.36 -13.34
N SER A 238 16.16 13.82 -13.90
CA SER A 238 14.83 13.68 -13.30
C SER A 238 14.46 12.21 -13.04
N ARG A 239 14.67 11.33 -14.03
CA ARG A 239 14.37 9.89 -13.93
C ARG A 239 15.28 9.17 -12.95
N GLN A 240 16.57 9.51 -12.94
CA GLN A 240 17.51 8.92 -12.00
C GLN A 240 17.11 9.21 -10.55
N VAL A 241 16.77 10.47 -10.25
CA VAL A 241 16.35 10.84 -8.91
C VAL A 241 15.09 10.10 -8.50
N ILE A 242 14.12 9.93 -9.41
CA ILE A 242 12.86 9.26 -9.09
C ILE A 242 13.03 7.75 -8.90
N ILE A 243 13.86 7.11 -9.72
CA ILE A 243 14.20 5.69 -9.53
C ILE A 243 14.86 5.49 -8.17
N GLN A 244 15.77 6.39 -7.78
CA GLN A 244 16.39 6.38 -6.45
C GLN A 244 15.37 6.64 -5.33
N THR A 245 14.46 7.59 -5.50
CA THR A 245 13.38 7.86 -4.55
C THR A 245 12.46 6.64 -4.38
N LEU A 246 12.06 6.00 -5.49
CA LEU A 246 11.24 4.79 -5.48
C LEU A 246 11.97 3.62 -4.84
N PHE A 247 13.28 3.48 -5.07
CA PHE A 247 14.11 2.47 -4.40
C PHE A 247 14.12 2.70 -2.89
N MET A 248 14.42 3.93 -2.43
CA MET A 248 14.42 4.27 -1.01
C MET A 248 13.05 4.00 -0.36
N LEU A 249 11.96 4.46 -0.99
CA LEU A 249 10.61 4.21 -0.52
C LEU A 249 10.30 2.71 -0.43
N SER A 250 10.71 1.93 -1.43
CA SER A 250 10.49 0.48 -1.46
C SER A 250 11.25 -0.23 -0.34
N VAL A 251 12.51 0.16 -0.08
CA VAL A 251 13.30 -0.38 1.03
C VAL A 251 12.66 -0.07 2.38
N VAL A 252 12.13 1.15 2.55
CA VAL A 252 11.46 1.57 3.78
C VAL A 252 10.20 0.77 4.02
N LEU A 253 9.37 0.62 2.99
CA LEU A 253 8.18 -0.22 3.06
C LEU A 253 8.54 -1.67 3.39
N LEU A 254 9.67 -2.18 2.87
CA LEU A 254 10.16 -3.52 3.19
C LEU A 254 10.60 -3.65 4.66
N ILE A 255 11.31 -2.66 5.21
CA ILE A 255 11.72 -2.64 6.62
C ILE A 255 10.49 -2.61 7.54
N LEU A 256 9.53 -1.72 7.23
CA LEU A 256 8.30 -1.56 7.99
C LEU A 256 7.32 -2.73 7.82
N GLN A 257 7.53 -3.60 6.83
CA GLN A 257 6.68 -4.75 6.58
C GLN A 257 6.62 -5.70 7.78
N SER A 258 7.74 -5.88 8.50
CA SER A 258 7.80 -6.75 9.68
C SER A 258 6.85 -6.25 10.78
N VAL A 259 6.89 -4.94 11.04
CA VAL A 259 6.02 -4.25 12.00
C VAL A 259 4.55 -4.28 11.54
N ALA A 260 4.30 -4.03 10.25
CA ALA A 260 2.95 -4.04 9.69
C ALA A 260 2.29 -5.43 9.71
N ARG A 261 3.09 -6.50 9.72
CA ARG A 261 2.59 -7.87 9.79
C ARG A 261 2.38 -8.38 11.20
N ASP A 262 2.97 -7.75 12.20
CA ASP A 262 2.78 -8.12 13.59
C ASP A 262 1.33 -7.84 14.03
N GLU A 263 0.59 -8.90 14.31
CA GLU A 263 -0.79 -8.82 14.81
C GLU A 263 -0.85 -8.18 16.19
N ASN A 264 0.19 -8.37 17.03
CA ASN A 264 0.26 -7.73 18.32
C ASN A 264 0.46 -6.23 18.19
N PHE A 265 1.31 -5.79 17.24
CA PHE A 265 1.44 -4.37 16.92
C PHE A 265 0.10 -3.78 16.49
N THR A 266 -0.59 -4.43 15.55
CA THR A 266 -1.90 -3.98 15.06
C THR A 266 -2.91 -3.87 16.21
N LYS A 267 -3.05 -4.94 17.00
CA LYS A 267 -3.94 -4.98 18.17
C LYS A 267 -3.62 -3.86 19.17
N ASN A 268 -2.35 -3.70 19.53
CA ASN A 268 -1.93 -2.68 20.49
C ASN A 268 -2.19 -1.27 19.98
N GLN A 269 -2.01 -1.02 18.69
CA GLN A 269 -2.30 0.29 18.10
C GLN A 269 -3.80 0.58 18.07
N LEU A 270 -4.64 -0.38 17.69
CA LEU A 270 -6.10 -0.20 17.72
C LEU A 270 -6.59 0.09 19.15
N ILE A 271 -6.06 -0.63 20.15
CA ILE A 271 -6.37 -0.35 21.56
C ILE A 271 -5.94 1.06 21.96
N ARG A 272 -4.71 1.48 21.65
CA ARG A 272 -4.21 2.81 22.00
C ARG A 272 -5.03 3.92 21.37
N VAL A 273 -5.40 3.75 20.11
CA VAL A 273 -6.23 4.72 19.38
C VAL A 273 -7.61 4.80 20.01
N ALA A 274 -8.27 3.67 20.22
CA ALA A 274 -9.59 3.64 20.86
C ALA A 274 -9.58 4.37 22.21
N GLN A 275 -8.55 4.12 23.04
CA GLN A 275 -8.40 4.78 24.34
C GLN A 275 -8.14 6.30 24.23
N ALA A 276 -7.49 6.75 23.17
CA ALA A 276 -7.13 8.15 22.97
C ALA A 276 -8.24 8.97 22.29
N THR A 277 -9.03 8.36 21.41
CA THR A 277 -9.95 9.09 20.52
C THR A 277 -11.41 8.72 20.70
N ASP A 278 -11.73 7.45 20.93
CA ASP A 278 -13.12 6.98 20.99
C ASP A 278 -13.64 6.86 22.44
N MET A 279 -12.77 6.57 23.41
CA MET A 279 -13.17 6.46 24.81
C MET A 279 -13.26 7.84 25.49
N ASN A 280 -14.35 8.05 26.23
CA ASN A 280 -14.58 9.26 27.00
C ASN A 280 -14.11 9.08 28.45
N SER A 281 -13.09 9.84 28.86
CA SER A 281 -12.64 9.92 30.26
C SER A 281 -13.52 10.82 31.14
N ASN A 282 -14.29 11.73 30.53
CA ASN A 282 -15.16 12.69 31.20
C ASN A 282 -16.62 12.21 31.17
N HIS A 283 -16.92 11.11 31.86
CA HIS A 283 -18.27 10.54 31.93
C HIS A 283 -18.94 10.76 33.30
N HIS A 284 -20.27 10.69 33.34
CA HIS A 284 -21.10 10.91 34.54
C HIS A 284 -21.54 9.62 35.26
N CYS A 285 -20.85 8.51 35.03
CA CYS A 285 -21.22 7.23 35.66
C CYS A 285 -20.72 7.16 37.11
N LYS A 286 -21.59 6.80 38.05
CA LYS A 286 -21.30 6.57 39.49
C LYS A 286 -21.07 5.08 39.81
N ASN A 287 -20.32 4.36 38.98
CA ASN A 287 -19.99 2.97 39.27
C ASN A 287 -18.56 2.91 39.84
N ASP A 288 -18.40 2.39 41.06
CA ASP A 288 -17.10 2.32 41.74
C ASP A 288 -16.06 1.51 40.95
N VAL A 289 -16.51 0.53 40.15
CA VAL A 289 -15.65 -0.27 39.27
C VAL A 289 -14.99 0.61 38.18
N LEU A 290 -15.59 1.75 37.84
CA LEU A 290 -15.07 2.71 36.87
C LEU A 290 -14.14 3.75 37.50
N ILE A 291 -13.89 3.67 38.81
CA ILE A 291 -13.02 4.58 39.54
C ILE A 291 -11.85 3.78 40.09
N LYS A 292 -10.65 4.07 39.59
CA LYS A 292 -9.40 3.43 40.03
C LYS A 292 -8.42 4.52 40.44
N ASP A 293 -7.89 4.44 41.66
CA ASP A 293 -6.97 5.43 42.23
C ASP A 293 -7.52 6.87 42.13
N GLU A 294 -8.79 7.06 42.50
CA GLU A 294 -9.54 8.33 42.42
C GLU A 294 -9.69 8.91 41.00
N LYS A 295 -9.31 8.17 39.96
CA LYS A 295 -9.45 8.56 38.56
C LYS A 295 -10.54 7.75 37.86
N LYS A 296 -11.35 8.44 37.07
CA LYS A 296 -12.35 7.81 36.19
C LYS A 296 -11.65 7.10 35.04
N LEU A 297 -11.99 5.83 34.84
CA LEU A 297 -11.53 5.05 33.71
C LEU A 297 -12.23 5.52 32.43
N PRO A 298 -11.53 5.61 31.29
CA PRO A 298 -12.14 6.01 30.04
C PRO A 298 -13.11 4.92 29.56
N VAL A 299 -14.30 5.34 29.12
CA VAL A 299 -15.40 4.44 28.77
C VAL A 299 -16.01 4.73 27.40
N ILE A 300 -16.63 3.71 26.80
CA ILE A 300 -17.51 3.85 25.64
C ILE A 300 -18.92 3.43 26.04
N PHE A 301 -19.91 4.27 25.73
CA PHE A 301 -21.30 3.96 25.98
C PHE A 301 -21.84 3.00 24.92
N ILE A 302 -22.56 1.99 25.38
CA ILE A 302 -23.12 0.92 24.55
C ILE A 302 -24.65 1.01 24.58
N GLY A 303 -25.25 0.91 23.40
CA GLY A 303 -26.70 0.81 23.23
C GLY A 303 -27.44 2.16 23.25
N PRO A 304 -28.73 2.14 22.89
CA PRO A 304 -29.53 3.36 22.65
C PRO A 304 -29.76 4.19 23.90
N ASN A 305 -29.76 3.57 25.08
CA ASN A 305 -30.00 4.24 26.37
C ASN A 305 -28.70 4.53 27.12
N SER A 306 -27.53 4.23 26.54
CA SER A 306 -26.21 4.43 27.17
C SER A 306 -26.09 3.84 28.58
N SER A 307 -26.89 2.81 28.89
CA SER A 307 -26.98 2.22 30.23
C SER A 307 -25.86 1.24 30.53
N MET A 308 -25.14 0.79 29.49
CA MET A 308 -23.99 -0.08 29.58
C MET A 308 -22.77 0.67 29.06
N VAL A 309 -21.62 0.43 29.67
CA VAL A 309 -20.34 1.02 29.26
C VAL A 309 -19.26 -0.04 29.13
N LEU A 310 -18.48 0.03 28.06
CA LEU A 310 -17.23 -0.70 27.91
C LEU A 310 -16.13 0.12 28.57
N PHE A 311 -15.33 -0.51 29.43
CA PHE A 311 -14.12 0.09 29.98
C PHE A 311 -12.99 -0.93 29.96
N LYS A 312 -11.76 -0.45 30.17
CA LYS A 312 -10.57 -1.29 30.22
C LYS A 312 -10.12 -1.46 31.68
N ASP A 313 -10.05 -2.70 32.16
CA ASP A 313 -9.39 -3.04 33.43
C ASP A 313 -8.15 -3.89 33.15
N GLY A 314 -6.98 -3.29 33.40
CA GLY A 314 -5.70 -3.92 33.08
C GLY A 314 -5.58 -4.24 31.58
N ASN A 315 -5.59 -5.53 31.25
CA ASN A 315 -5.48 -6.05 29.89
C ASN A 315 -6.82 -6.51 29.28
N ASN A 316 -7.90 -6.49 30.06
CA ASN A 316 -9.21 -6.97 29.63
C ASN A 316 -10.18 -5.80 29.42
N PHE A 317 -11.21 -6.06 28.62
CA PHE A 317 -12.33 -5.14 28.42
C PHE A 317 -13.57 -5.76 29.03
N ASP A 318 -14.22 -5.02 29.91
CA ASP A 318 -15.43 -5.46 30.60
C ASP A 318 -16.58 -4.47 30.35
N ILE A 319 -17.80 -4.98 30.46
CA ILE A 319 -19.02 -4.21 30.27
C ILE A 319 -19.75 -4.11 31.60
N VAL A 320 -20.00 -2.89 32.06
CA VAL A 320 -20.74 -2.63 33.31
C VAL A 320 -21.87 -1.65 33.09
N LYS A 321 -22.85 -1.66 34.00
CA LYS A 321 -23.93 -0.66 33.99
C LYS A 321 -23.39 0.71 34.40
N CYS A 322 -23.78 1.75 33.67
CA CYS A 322 -23.58 3.13 34.04
C CYS A 322 -24.81 3.63 34.82
N PHE A 323 -24.60 4.02 36.08
CA PHE A 323 -25.61 4.71 36.88
C PHE A 323 -25.39 6.22 36.72
N PRO A 324 -26.29 6.96 36.03
CA PRO A 324 -26.13 8.39 35.83
C PRO A 324 -26.24 9.16 37.15
N THR A 325 -25.44 10.19 37.32
CA THR A 325 -25.60 11.16 38.41
C THR A 325 -26.93 11.90 38.28
N GLY A 326 -27.89 11.65 39.18
CA GLY A 326 -29.11 12.47 39.29
C GLY A 326 -30.45 11.73 39.24
N ILE A 327 -30.45 10.39 39.15
CA ILE A 327 -31.66 9.60 39.38
C ILE A 327 -31.55 9.08 40.82
N GLU A 328 -32.15 9.80 41.76
CA GLU A 328 -32.52 9.22 43.05
C GLU A 328 -33.52 8.10 42.73
N THR A 329 -33.07 6.86 42.83
CA THR A 329 -34.00 5.73 42.93
C THR A 329 -34.66 5.83 44.29
N GLU A 330 -35.85 6.44 44.33
CA GLU A 330 -36.82 6.18 45.39
C GLU A 330 -37.21 4.70 45.42
#